data_AF-A0A7J2U491-F1
#
_entry.id   AF-A0A7J2U491-F1
#
_cell.length_a   1.000
_cell.length_b   1.000
_cell.length_c   1.000
_cell.angle_alpha   90.00
_cell.angle_beta   90.00
_cell.angle_gamma   90.00
#
_symmetry.space_group_name_H-M   'P 1'
#
loop_
_entity.id
_entity.type
_entity.pdbx_description
1 polymer ?
#
loop_
_entity_poly.entity_id
_entity_poly.type
_entity_poly.pdbx_seq_one_letter_code
_entity_poly.pdbx_strand_id
1 'polypeptide(L)' 'MNHHLPRNGIGLYLLHYSIAVVGVSKTVLGVALTPILSQAIVKLIAREEVGLRSVVGAMLVTIGIILSSL' A
#
# COMPACT_ATOMS: atom_id res chain seq x y z
N MET A 1 -22.42 22.00 -21.04
CA MET A 1 -22.23 21.65 -19.62
C MET A 1 -20.91 20.90 -19.53
N ASN A 2 -19.82 21.62 -19.31
CA ASN A 2 -18.46 21.10 -19.44
C ASN A 2 -18.13 20.29 -18.19
N HIS A 3 -18.32 18.97 -18.25
CA HIS A 3 -17.82 18.06 -17.23
C HIS A 3 -16.28 18.06 -17.32
N HIS A 4 -15.64 18.91 -16.51
CA HIS A 4 -14.24 18.77 -16.16
C HIS A 4 -14.07 17.42 -15.46
N LEU A 5 -13.75 16.38 -16.23
CA LEU A 5 -13.25 15.12 -15.70
C LEU A 5 -12.05 15.46 -14.82
N PRO A 6 -12.09 15.16 -13.51
CA PRO A 6 -10.95 15.40 -12.65
C PRO A 6 -9.79 14.57 -13.21
N ARG A 7 -8.67 15.21 -13.52
CA ARG A 7 -7.43 14.56 -13.97
C ARG A 7 -6.82 13.81 -12.77
N ASN A 8 -7.51 12.75 -12.36
CA ASN A 8 -7.08 11.90 -11.27
C ASN A 8 -6.02 10.96 -11.82
N GLY A 9 -4.84 10.94 -11.19
CA GLY A 9 -3.79 9.98 -11.52
C GLY A 9 -4.27 8.53 -11.31
N ILE A 10 -3.63 7.57 -11.97
CA ILE A 10 -3.99 6.15 -11.96
C ILE A 10 -4.15 5.62 -10.51
N GLY A 11 -3.28 6.06 -9.58
CA GLY A 11 -3.36 5.66 -8.17
C GLY A 11 -4.67 6.08 -7.48
N LEU A 12 -5.18 7.28 -7.76
CA LEU A 12 -6.44 7.76 -7.16
C LEU A 12 -7.65 7.02 -7.74
N TYR A 13 -7.59 6.65 -9.02
CA TYR A 13 -8.61 5.83 -9.66
C TYR A 13 -8.66 4.42 -9.04
N LEU A 14 -7.50 3.78 -8.86
CA LEU A 14 -7.39 2.47 -8.21
C LEU A 14 -7.83 2.51 -6.73
N LEU A 15 -7.57 3.61 -6.03
CA LEU A 15 -8.02 3.81 -4.65
C LEU A 15 -9.55 3.90 -4.58
N HIS A 16 -10.17 4.72 -5.43
CA HIS A 16 -11.63 4.80 -5.50
C HIS A 16 -12.27 3.46 -5.86
N TYR A 17 -11.70 2.75 -6.83
CA TYR A 17 -12.15 1.41 -7.20
C TYR A 17 -12.06 0.44 -6.02
N SER A 18 -10.93 0.42 -5.29
CA SER A 18 -10.76 -0.44 -4.11
C SER A 18 -11.79 -0.13 -3.03
N ILE A 19 -12.03 1.15 -2.75
CA ILE A 19 -13.05 1.56 -1.77
C ILE A 19 -14.45 1.07 -2.20
N ALA A 20 -14.79 1.19 -3.49
CA ALA A 20 -16.08 0.77 -4.01
C ALA A 20 -16.29 -0.75 -3.94
N VAL A 21 -15.24 -1.55 -4.11
CA VAL A 21 -15.33 -3.02 -4.19
C VAL A 21 -15.19 -3.70 -2.83
N VAL A 22 -14.21 -3.30 -2.01
CA VAL A 22 -13.88 -3.96 -0.73
C VAL A 22 -14.15 -3.10 0.51
N GLY A 23 -14.54 -1.84 0.32
CA GLY A 23 -14.84 -0.91 1.40
C GLY A 23 -13.62 -0.16 1.93
N VAL A 24 -13.89 0.93 2.66
CA VAL A 24 -12.86 1.83 3.18
C VAL A 24 -11.90 1.11 4.13
N SER A 25 -12.40 0.38 5.12
CA SER A 25 -11.56 -0.25 6.16
C SER A 25 -10.54 -1.23 5.59
N LYS A 26 -10.96 -2.08 4.63
CA LYS A 26 -10.05 -3.04 3.96
C LYS A 26 -9.08 -2.34 3.02
N THR A 27 -9.48 -1.23 2.42
CA THR A 27 -8.60 -0.43 1.56
C THR A 27 -7.50 0.23 2.39
N VAL A 28 -7.82 0.76 3.57
CA VAL A 28 -6.85 1.36 4.50
C VAL A 28 -5.78 0.33 4.91
N LEU A 29 -6.18 -0.91 5.17
CA LEU A 29 -5.25 -2.02 5.41
C LEU A 29 -4.26 -2.23 4.26
N GLY A 30 -4.75 -2.25 3.02
CA GLY A 30 -3.90 -2.37 1.84
C GLY A 30 -2.93 -1.18 1.69
N VAL A 31 -3.41 0.04 1.94
CA VAL A 31 -2.58 1.26 1.91
C VAL A 31 -1.52 1.24 3.01
N ALA A 32 -1.86 0.73 4.20
CA ALA A 32 -0.91 0.63 5.31
C ALA A 32 0.28 -0.29 5.00
N LEU A 33 0.12 -1.26 4.09
CA LEU A 33 1.20 -2.15 3.62
C LEU A 33 2.12 -1.52 2.56
N THR A 34 1.75 -0.35 2.02
CA THR A 34 2.55 0.38 1.02
C THR A 34 4.04 0.57 1.40
N PRO A 35 4.42 0.88 2.65
CA PRO A 35 5.83 1.03 3.03
C PRO A 35 6.64 -0.24 2.81
N ILE A 36 6.06 -1.40 3.12
CA ILE A 36 6.70 -2.71 2.97
C ILE A 36 6.87 -3.02 1.49
N LEU A 37 5.81 -2.79 0.71
CA LEU A 37 5.84 -3.02 -0.73
C LEU A 37 6.84 -2.09 -1.43
N SER A 38 6.88 -0.82 -1.02
CA SER A 38 7.86 0.15 -1.52
C SER A 38 9.29 -0.27 -1.21
N GLN A 39 9.57 -0.71 0.02
CA GLN A 39 10.91 -1.19 0.38
C GLN A 39 11.29 -2.43 -0.43
N ALA A 40 10.36 -3.37 -0.62
CA ALA A 40 10.61 -4.57 -1.43
C ALA A 40 10.91 -4.23 -2.89
N ILE A 41 10.11 -3.33 -3.50
CA ILE A 41 10.30 -2.91 -4.89
C ILE A 41 11.60 -2.12 -5.06
N VAL A 42 11.90 -1.17 -4.15
CA VAL A 42 13.13 -0.38 -4.21
C VAL A 42 14.35 -1.30 -4.13
N LYS A 43 14.36 -2.26 -3.20
CA LYS A 43 15.45 -3.24 -3.09
C LYS A 43 15.57 -4.13 -4.31
N LEU A 44 14.44 -4.53 -4.89
CA LEU A 44 14.42 -5.32 -6.13
C LEU A 44 15.02 -4.53 -7.31
N ILE A 45 14.64 -3.26 -7.47
CA ILE A 45 15.14 -2.38 -8.54
C ILE A 45 16.63 -2.08 -8.33
N ALA A 46 17.02 -1.76 -7.09
CA ALA A 46 18.41 -1.47 -6.71
C ALA A 46 19.31 -2.72 -6.67
N ARG A 47 18.72 -3.93 -6.80
CA ARG A 47 19.40 -5.23 -6.64
C ARG A 47 20.14 -5.34 -5.30
N GLU A 48 19.57 -4.75 -4.25
CA GLU A 48 20.09 -4.84 -2.89
C GLU A 48 19.71 -6.17 -2.24
N GLU A 49 20.61 -6.71 -1.43
CA GLU A 49 20.32 -7.91 -0.65
C GLU A 49 19.27 -7.63 0.43
N VAL A 50 18.31 -8.55 0.57
CA VAL A 50 17.28 -8.45 1.61
C VAL A 50 17.89 -8.90 2.94
N GLY A 51 18.49 -7.94 3.65
CA GLY A 51 19.06 -8.18 4.97
C GLY A 51 18.03 -8.62 6.01
N LEU A 52 18.44 -9.51 6.92
CA LEU A 52 17.58 -10.12 7.96
C LEU A 52 16.82 -9.08 8.80
N ARG A 53 17.47 -7.95 9.13
CA ARG A 53 16.85 -6.84 9.88
C ARG A 53 15.67 -6.22 9.15
N SER A 54 15.72 -6.14 7.82
CA SER A 54 14.64 -5.62 6.99
C SER A 54 13.42 -6.53 7.03
N VAL A 55 13.64 -7.86 7.02
CA VAL A 55 12.56 -8.86 7.07
C VAL A 55 11.86 -8.81 8.42
N VAL A 56 12.64 -8.77 9.52
CA VAL A 56 12.09 -8.68 10.88
C VAL A 56 11.31 -7.38 11.07
N GLY A 57 11.85 -6.25 10.60
CA GLY A 57 11.13 -4.97 10.62
C GLY A 57 9.82 -5.02 9.84
N ALA A 58 9.83 -5.58 8.63
CA ALA A 58 8.63 -5.73 7.81
C ALA A 58 7.57 -6.63 8.48
N MET A 59 7.98 -7.73 9.13
CA MET A 59 7.10 -8.59 9.92
C MET A 59 6.44 -7.82 11.07
N LEU A 60 7.23 -7.07 11.86
CA LEU A 60 6.70 -6.29 12.99
C LEU A 60 5.69 -5.23 12.54
N VAL A 61 5.99 -4.53 11.44
CA VAL A 61 5.07 -3.54 10.85
C VAL A 61 3.78 -4.21 10.37
N THR A 62 3.89 -5.35 9.67
CA THR A 62 2.71 -6.11 9.19
C THR A 62 1.82 -6.54 10.35
N ILE A 63 2.40 -7.07 11.42
CA ILE A 63 1.67 -7.48 12.63
C ILE A 63 0.98 -6.28 13.27
N GLY A 64 1.67 -5.14 13.42
CA GLY A 64 1.09 -3.92 13.98
C GLY A 64 -0.12 -3.41 13.18
N ILE A 65 -0.05 -3.47 11.84
CA ILE A 65 -1.15 -3.08 10.94
C ILE A 65 -2.37 -3.99 11.12
N ILE A 66 -2.13 -5.31 11.18
CA ILE A 66 -3.21 -6.30 11.36
C ILE A 66 -3.88 -6.09 12.72
N LEU A 67 -3.10 -5.96 13.79
CA LEU A 67 -3.62 -5.74 15.14
C LEU A 67 -4.39 -4.42 15.28
N SER A 68 -3.93 -3.36 14.62
CA SER A 68 -4.63 -2.07 14.62
C SER A 68 -5.96 -2.08 13.85
N SER A 69 -6.20 -3.12 13.06
CA SER A 69 -7.38 -3.23 12.18
C SER A 69 -8.35 -4.33 12.60
N LEU A 70 -8.02 -5.08 13.66
CA LEU A 70 -8.97 -5.89 14.44
C LEU A 70 -9.78 -4.97 15.36
#